data_AF-A0A135WDG0-F1
#
_entry.id   AF-A0A135WDG0-F1
#
_cell.length_a   1.000
_cell.length_b   1.000
_cell.length_c   1.000
_cell.angle_alpha   90.00
_cell.angle_beta   90.00
_cell.angle_gamma   90.00
#
_symmetry.space_group_name_H-M   'P 1'
#
loop_
_entity.id
_entity.type
_entity.pdbx_description
1 polymer ?
#
loop_
_entity_poly.entity_id
_entity_poly.type
_entity_poly.pdbx_seq_one_letter_code
_entity_poly.pdbx_strand_id
1 'polypeptide(L)'
;MKRKLKYLGITLLLAISCLLFLFIYKLDTVYIDSSIKGKAIKELKRKKYLSFLDDNKKQVSTDISLGKNETDTVYWQCKINEHEIFKSIQKINFHIGDGYSGTNINIIKTSKKYITFIKDYSDNMKENQKKYSIENQKLILDKKNYQKGDSIYGKINLKIQESVNKESSVYYIDGYFKGKIN
;
A
#
# COMPACT_ATOMS: atom_id res chain seq x y z
N MET A 1 -31.52 39.07 7.30
CA MET A 1 -30.54 38.29 6.50
C MET A 1 -29.33 37.80 7.30
N LYS A 2 -28.63 38.64 8.07
CA LYS A 2 -27.38 38.28 8.77
C LYS A 2 -27.48 37.05 9.72
N ARG A 3 -28.61 36.87 10.43
CA ARG A 3 -28.80 35.69 11.31
C ARG A 3 -28.95 34.38 10.52
N LYS A 4 -29.75 34.36 9.44
CA LYS A 4 -29.91 33.18 8.57
C LYS A 4 -28.58 32.77 7.91
N LEU A 5 -27.75 33.73 7.52
CA LEU A 5 -26.40 33.47 6.97
C LEU A 5 -25.46 32.84 8.01
N LYS A 6 -25.54 33.27 9.28
CA LYS A 6 -24.74 32.68 10.38
C LYS A 6 -25.10 31.22 10.62
N TYR A 7 -26.40 30.89 10.65
CA TYR A 7 -26.83 29.49 10.83
C TYR A 7 -26.44 28.60 9.66
N LEU A 8 -26.52 29.10 8.41
CA LEU A 8 -26.02 28.40 7.22
C LEU A 8 -24.51 28.13 7.27
N GLY A 9 -23.71 29.09 7.75
CA GLY A 9 -22.27 28.89 7.92
C GLY A 9 -21.95 27.81 8.96
N ILE A 10 -22.68 27.80 10.07
CA ILE A 10 -22.50 26.80 11.15
C ILE A 10 -22.89 25.40 10.67
N THR A 11 -24.02 25.25 9.98
CA THR A 11 -24.45 23.94 9.45
C THR A 11 -23.49 23.40 8.42
N LEU A 12 -22.94 24.25 7.53
CA LEU A 12 -21.92 23.85 6.57
C LEU A 12 -20.64 23.36 7.26
N LEU A 13 -20.18 24.08 8.29
CA LEU A 13 -18.97 23.72 9.03
C LEU A 13 -19.13 22.40 9.79
N LEU A 14 -20.31 22.16 10.39
CA LEU A 14 -20.67 20.88 10.99
C LEU A 14 -20.69 19.75 9.97
N ALA A 15 -21.27 19.98 8.78
CA ALA A 15 -21.30 18.96 7.72
C ALA A 15 -19.89 18.59 7.26
N ILE A 16 -19.02 19.58 7.05
CA ILE A 16 -17.61 19.35 6.68
C ILE A 16 -16.86 18.60 7.78
N SER A 17 -17.03 19.00 9.04
CA SER A 17 -16.40 18.33 10.18
C SER A 17 -16.85 16.86 10.28
N CYS A 18 -18.14 16.60 10.09
CA CYS A 18 -18.69 15.25 10.07
C CYS A 18 -18.10 14.41 8.93
N LEU A 19 -18.02 14.96 7.70
CA LEU A 19 -17.41 14.27 6.56
C LEU A 19 -15.94 13.93 6.79
N LEU A 20 -15.16 14.86 7.36
CA LEU A 20 -13.75 14.62 7.71
C LEU A 20 -13.61 13.54 8.78
N PHE A 21 -14.47 13.57 9.80
CA PHE A 21 -14.48 12.55 10.84
C PHE A 21 -14.79 11.16 10.27
N LEU A 22 -15.81 11.04 9.42
CA LEU A 22 -16.15 9.79 8.75
C LEU A 22 -15.02 9.28 7.85
N PHE A 23 -14.32 10.19 7.16
CA PHE A 23 -13.16 9.83 6.35
C PHE A 23 -12.02 9.26 7.20
N ILE A 24 -11.67 9.90 8.32
CA ILE A 24 -10.62 9.43 9.24
C ILE A 24 -11.03 8.09 9.88
N TYR A 25 -12.31 7.91 10.19
CA TYR A 25 -12.82 6.67 10.77
C TYR A 25 -12.69 5.47 9.83
N LYS A 26 -12.80 5.70 8.51
CA LYS A 26 -12.58 4.66 7.49
C LYS A 26 -11.11 4.24 7.32
N LEU A 27 -10.15 4.94 7.93
CA LEU A 27 -8.75 4.57 7.85
C LEU A 27 -8.42 3.42 8.81
N ASP A 28 -7.66 2.46 8.30
CA ASP A 28 -7.19 1.31 9.07
C ASP A 28 -6.04 1.69 10.00
N THR A 29 -5.88 0.94 11.08
CA THR A 29 -4.84 1.18 12.08
C THR A 29 -3.58 0.39 11.77
N VAL A 30 -2.43 1.06 11.81
CA VAL A 30 -1.12 0.44 11.67
C VAL A 30 -0.80 -0.36 12.94
N TYR A 31 -0.47 -1.64 12.79
CA TYR A 31 -0.01 -2.49 13.89
C TYR A 31 1.50 -2.39 14.03
N ILE A 32 1.99 -2.36 15.27
CA ILE A 32 3.43 -2.29 15.55
C ILE A 32 3.88 -3.59 16.19
N ASP A 33 4.88 -4.23 15.58
CA ASP A 33 5.54 -5.43 16.10
C ASP A 33 7.04 -5.32 15.80
N SER A 34 7.85 -4.99 16.80
CA SER A 34 9.30 -4.84 16.65
C SER A 34 10.00 -6.15 16.22
N SER A 35 9.39 -7.31 16.48
CA SER A 35 9.92 -8.61 16.05
C SER A 35 9.81 -8.82 14.54
N ILE A 36 8.98 -8.03 13.84
CA ILE A 36 8.74 -8.19 12.40
C ILE A 36 10.01 -7.97 11.58
N LYS A 37 10.93 -7.12 12.06
CA LYS A 37 12.21 -6.85 11.39
C LYS A 37 13.03 -8.12 11.21
N GLY A 38 13.18 -8.92 12.27
CA GLY A 38 13.93 -10.17 12.21
C GLY A 38 13.27 -11.19 11.28
N LYS A 39 11.94 -11.30 11.34
CA LYS A 39 11.13 -12.18 10.49
C LYS A 39 11.27 -11.79 9.01
N ALA A 40 11.08 -10.51 8.69
CA ALA A 40 11.21 -9.99 7.32
C ALA A 40 12.62 -10.19 6.76
N ILE A 41 13.67 -9.93 7.54
CA ILE A 41 15.05 -10.16 7.08
C ILE A 41 15.28 -11.65 6.76
N LYS A 42 14.81 -12.55 7.63
CA LYS A 42 14.97 -13.99 7.44
C LYS A 42 14.24 -14.48 6.18
N GLU A 43 13.00 -14.02 5.97
CA GLU A 43 12.19 -14.46 4.84
C GLU A 43 12.72 -13.91 3.52
N LEU A 44 12.96 -12.60 3.44
CA LEU A 44 13.43 -11.95 2.21
C LEU A 44 14.83 -12.39 1.77
N LYS A 45 15.66 -12.92 2.69
CA LYS A 45 16.97 -13.50 2.34
C LYS A 45 16.86 -14.82 1.56
N ARG A 46 15.75 -15.54 1.70
CA ARG A 46 15.51 -16.82 1.02
C ARG A 46 15.00 -16.63 -0.41
N LYS A 47 14.38 -15.48 -0.67
CA LYS A 47 13.77 -15.16 -1.95
C LYS A 47 14.79 -14.65 -2.96
N LYS A 48 14.50 -14.89 -4.23
CA LYS A 48 15.27 -14.43 -5.39
C LYS A 48 14.38 -13.55 -6.24
N TYR A 49 14.87 -12.36 -6.58
CA TYR A 49 14.14 -11.46 -7.47
C TYR A 49 14.34 -11.94 -8.92
N LEU A 50 13.24 -12.15 -9.68
CA LEU A 50 13.36 -12.40 -11.11
C LEU A 50 13.34 -11.07 -11.84
N SER A 51 14.50 -10.69 -12.37
CA SER A 51 14.62 -9.55 -13.27
C SER A 51 14.72 -10.07 -14.71
N PHE A 52 13.92 -9.51 -15.63
CA PHE A 52 14.09 -9.73 -17.06
C PHE A 52 15.40 -9.11 -17.60
N LEU A 53 15.95 -8.13 -16.87
CA LEU A 53 17.25 -7.52 -17.13
C LEU A 53 18.19 -7.93 -16.00
N ASP A 54 19.09 -8.86 -16.31
CA ASP A 54 19.98 -9.59 -15.42
C ASP A 54 20.72 -8.70 -14.42
N ASP A 55 20.16 -8.57 -13.22
CA ASP A 55 20.75 -7.78 -12.13
C ASP A 55 20.61 -8.57 -10.83
N ASN A 56 21.25 -9.75 -10.81
CA ASN A 56 21.32 -10.70 -9.69
C ASN A 56 21.85 -10.12 -8.37
N LYS A 57 22.17 -8.81 -8.33
CA LYS A 57 22.65 -8.07 -7.16
C LYS A 57 21.55 -7.33 -6.41
N LYS A 58 20.33 -7.20 -6.98
CA LYS A 58 19.24 -6.51 -6.29
C LYS A 58 18.65 -7.38 -5.19
N GLN A 59 18.80 -6.93 -3.96
CA GLN A 59 18.20 -7.58 -2.80
C GLN A 59 16.66 -7.48 -2.86
N VAL A 60 15.98 -8.61 -2.65
CA VAL A 60 14.52 -8.66 -2.61
C VAL A 60 13.97 -7.71 -1.55
N SER A 61 13.05 -6.83 -1.96
CA SER A 61 12.42 -5.81 -1.10
C SER A 61 11.05 -6.23 -0.59
N THR A 62 10.43 -7.25 -1.19
CA THR A 62 9.16 -7.83 -0.76
C THR A 62 9.07 -9.26 -1.25
N ASP A 63 8.32 -10.12 -0.56
CA ASP A 63 8.00 -11.49 -1.00
C ASP A 63 6.52 -11.64 -1.41
N ILE A 64 5.80 -10.52 -1.52
CA ILE A 64 4.40 -10.50 -1.94
C ILE A 64 4.21 -11.22 -3.28
N SER A 65 3.16 -12.02 -3.35
CA SER A 65 2.64 -12.64 -4.56
C SER A 65 1.12 -12.55 -4.60
N LEU A 66 0.57 -12.56 -5.82
CA LEU A 66 -0.86 -12.80 -6.02
C LEU A 66 -1.10 -14.31 -5.95
N GLY A 67 -1.67 -14.77 -4.84
CA GLY A 67 -1.86 -16.21 -4.59
C GLY A 67 -0.62 -16.90 -4.01
N LYS A 68 -0.74 -18.20 -3.72
CA LYS A 68 0.37 -19.01 -3.20
C LYS A 68 1.44 -19.17 -4.27
N ASN A 69 2.63 -18.68 -4.00
CA ASN A 69 3.79 -18.92 -4.84
C ASN A 69 4.65 -20.01 -4.19
N GLU A 70 4.73 -21.17 -4.84
CA GLU A 70 5.52 -22.32 -4.36
C GLU A 70 7.02 -22.16 -4.65
N THR A 71 7.38 -21.14 -5.44
CA THR A 71 8.76 -20.85 -5.79
C THR A 71 9.35 -19.77 -4.88
N ASP A 72 10.68 -19.76 -4.77
CA ASP A 72 11.40 -18.66 -4.10
C ASP A 72 11.53 -17.41 -4.96
N THR A 73 10.90 -17.40 -6.13
CA THR A 73 11.02 -16.34 -7.12
C THR A 73 9.97 -15.26 -6.88
N VAL A 74 10.40 -14.00 -6.80
CA VAL A 74 9.51 -12.85 -6.60
C VAL A 74 9.61 -11.87 -7.75
N TYR A 75 8.46 -11.39 -8.20
CA TYR A 75 8.31 -10.43 -9.30
C TYR A 75 7.98 -9.02 -8.82
N TRP A 76 7.42 -8.91 -7.61
CA TRP A 76 7.06 -7.63 -7.01
C TRP A 76 8.29 -6.93 -6.44
N GLN A 77 8.25 -5.61 -6.49
CA GLN A 77 9.21 -4.73 -5.82
C GLN A 77 8.48 -3.84 -4.84
N CYS A 78 9.16 -3.42 -3.77
CA CYS A 78 8.67 -2.44 -2.81
C CYS A 78 9.54 -1.18 -2.84
N LYS A 79 8.91 -0.02 -2.98
CA LYS A 79 9.53 1.30 -2.84
C LYS A 79 8.82 2.09 -1.75
N ILE A 80 9.58 2.82 -0.95
CA ILE A 80 9.02 3.63 0.13
C ILE A 80 9.56 5.04 0.03
N ASN A 81 8.64 5.99 -0.07
CA ASN A 81 8.97 7.40 -0.21
C ASN A 81 8.24 8.20 0.87
N GLU A 82 8.88 9.26 1.34
CA GLU A 82 8.23 10.29 2.13
C GLU A 82 7.47 11.25 1.20
N HIS A 83 6.34 11.80 1.66
CA HIS A 83 5.67 12.87 0.93
C HIS A 83 6.47 14.17 1.06
N GLU A 84 6.74 14.86 -0.06
CA GLU A 84 7.64 16.03 -0.12
C GLU A 84 7.25 17.15 0.85
N ILE A 85 5.96 17.51 0.88
CA ILE A 85 5.42 18.54 1.76
C ILE A 85 5.11 17.99 3.17
N PHE A 86 4.37 16.88 3.25
CA PHE A 86 3.89 16.32 4.51
C PHE A 86 4.76 15.14 4.96
N LYS A 87 5.92 15.43 5.54
CA LYS A 87 6.91 14.42 5.96
C LYS A 87 6.38 13.29 6.87
N SER A 88 5.32 13.56 7.63
CA SER A 88 4.65 12.53 8.43
C SER A 88 3.89 11.47 7.60
N ILE A 89 3.69 11.71 6.31
CA ILE A 89 3.01 10.84 5.36
C ILE A 89 4.05 10.07 4.56
N GLN A 90 3.91 8.76 4.56
CA GLN A 90 4.79 7.86 3.81
C GLN A 90 3.96 7.04 2.84
N LYS A 91 4.48 6.88 1.63
CA LYS A 91 3.90 6.05 0.58
C LYS A 91 4.74 4.79 0.45
N ILE A 92 4.14 3.64 0.77
CA ILE A 92 4.70 2.32 0.50
C ILE A 92 4.03 1.84 -0.79
N ASN A 93 4.81 1.60 -1.82
CA ASN A 93 4.33 1.18 -3.13
C ASN A 93 4.92 -0.18 -3.45
N PHE A 94 4.04 -1.16 -3.65
CA PHE A 94 4.40 -2.42 -4.26
C PHE A 94 4.04 -2.36 -5.74
N HIS A 95 4.97 -2.73 -6.60
CA HIS A 95 4.75 -2.70 -8.04
C HIS A 95 5.23 -3.98 -8.72
N ILE A 96 4.49 -4.37 -9.75
CA ILE A 96 4.85 -5.41 -10.72
C ILE A 96 4.47 -4.90 -12.11
N GLY A 97 5.33 -5.12 -13.10
CA GLY A 97 5.10 -4.68 -14.47
C GLY A 97 6.37 -4.67 -15.30
N ASP A 98 6.21 -4.38 -16.59
CA ASP A 98 7.28 -4.36 -17.59
C ASP A 98 7.75 -2.95 -17.97
N GLY A 99 7.05 -1.92 -17.45
CA GLY A 99 7.30 -0.50 -17.74
C GLY A 99 6.25 0.13 -18.63
N TYR A 100 5.52 -0.67 -19.41
CA TYR A 100 4.41 -0.24 -20.27
C TYR A 100 3.06 -0.55 -19.63
N SER A 101 2.99 -1.67 -18.90
CA SER A 101 1.82 -2.09 -18.15
C SER A 101 2.20 -2.70 -16.80
N GLY A 102 1.27 -2.69 -15.86
CA GLY A 102 1.48 -3.30 -14.55
C GLY A 102 0.47 -2.89 -13.49
N THR A 103 0.68 -3.40 -12.28
CA THR A 103 -0.20 -3.20 -11.13
C THR A 103 0.59 -2.62 -9.97
N ASN A 104 0.00 -1.62 -9.31
CA ASN A 104 0.53 -1.02 -8.10
C ASN A 104 -0.41 -1.26 -6.92
N ILE A 105 0.11 -1.78 -5.82
CA ILE A 105 -0.54 -1.73 -4.51
C ILE A 105 0.10 -0.57 -3.74
N ASN A 106 -0.68 0.46 -3.48
CA ASN A 106 -0.21 1.67 -2.81
C ASN A 106 -0.79 1.73 -1.41
N ILE A 107 0.07 1.96 -0.43
CA ILE A 107 -0.31 2.30 0.93
C ILE A 107 0.12 3.73 1.19
N ILE A 108 -0.83 4.56 1.59
CA ILE A 108 -0.55 5.87 2.19
C ILE A 108 -0.73 5.72 3.69
N LYS A 109 0.32 6.01 4.46
CA LYS A 109 0.26 5.92 5.91
C LYS A 109 0.69 7.20 6.60
N THR A 110 0.15 7.37 7.79
CA THR A 110 0.64 8.26 8.85
C THR A 110 1.35 7.41 9.92
N SER A 111 1.54 7.96 11.13
CA SER A 111 2.11 7.21 12.26
C SER A 111 1.15 6.16 12.86
N LYS A 112 -0.17 6.34 12.71
CA LYS A 112 -1.18 5.46 13.34
C LYS A 112 -2.17 4.87 12.35
N LYS A 113 -2.43 5.56 11.25
CA LYS A 113 -3.50 5.24 10.31
C LYS A 113 -2.95 5.06 8.91
N TYR A 114 -3.58 4.22 8.12
CA TYR A 114 -3.22 4.01 6.72
C TYR A 114 -4.46 3.72 5.87
N ILE A 115 -4.26 3.82 4.56
CA ILE A 115 -5.20 3.38 3.54
C ILE A 115 -4.41 2.68 2.44
N THR A 116 -4.98 1.61 1.90
CA THR A 116 -4.45 0.91 0.74
C THR A 116 -5.37 1.14 -0.46
N PHE A 117 -4.79 1.26 -1.64
CA PHE A 117 -5.51 1.26 -2.91
C PHE A 117 -4.67 0.63 -4.01
N ILE A 118 -5.34 0.06 -4.99
CA ILE A 118 -4.70 -0.66 -6.10
C ILE A 118 -4.98 0.11 -7.38
N LYS A 119 -3.95 0.25 -8.21
CA LYS A 119 -4.04 0.95 -9.49
C LYS A 119 -3.20 0.26 -10.54
N ASP A 120 -3.83 -0.08 -11.64
CA ASP A 120 -3.14 -0.52 -12.84
C ASP A 120 -2.70 0.67 -13.69
N TYR A 121 -1.66 0.46 -14.47
CA TYR A 121 -1.23 1.34 -15.54
C TYR A 121 -1.03 0.51 -16.80
N SER A 122 -1.33 1.10 -17.95
CA SER A 122 -1.17 0.51 -19.26
C SER A 122 -1.10 1.65 -20.28
N ASP A 123 -0.18 1.56 -21.23
CA ASP A 123 -0.12 2.49 -22.36
C ASP A 123 -1.29 2.25 -23.35
N ASN A 124 -1.96 1.10 -23.27
CA ASN A 124 -3.11 0.79 -24.11
C ASN A 124 -4.41 1.31 -23.48
N MET A 125 -4.91 2.44 -23.98
CA MET A 125 -6.16 3.05 -23.51
C MET A 125 -7.42 2.21 -23.74
N LYS A 126 -7.36 1.14 -24.55
CA LYS A 126 -8.52 0.26 -24.85
C LYS A 126 -8.68 -0.93 -23.91
N GLU A 127 -7.78 -1.10 -22.94
CA GLU A 127 -7.82 -2.24 -22.03
C GLU A 127 -8.96 -2.09 -21.01
N ASN A 128 -9.70 -3.18 -20.75
CA ASN A 128 -10.81 -3.15 -19.79
C ASN A 128 -10.27 -2.76 -18.41
N GLN A 129 -10.76 -1.65 -17.86
CA GLN A 129 -10.32 -1.18 -16.56
C GLN A 129 -10.78 -2.15 -15.47
N LYS A 130 -9.80 -2.82 -14.87
CA LYS A 130 -10.01 -3.64 -13.68
C LYS A 130 -10.44 -2.75 -12.52
N LYS A 131 -11.43 -3.22 -11.76
CA LYS A 131 -11.87 -2.57 -10.52
C LYS A 131 -11.41 -3.40 -9.34
N TYR A 132 -10.83 -2.73 -8.35
CA TYR A 132 -10.33 -3.37 -7.14
C TYR A 132 -11.13 -2.91 -5.92
N SER A 133 -11.52 -3.87 -5.10
CA SER A 133 -12.02 -3.65 -3.74
C SER A 133 -11.12 -4.36 -2.74
N ILE A 134 -10.82 -3.70 -1.63
CA ILE A 134 -10.03 -4.28 -0.54
C ILE A 134 -11.01 -4.64 0.58
N GLU A 135 -11.27 -5.93 0.73
CA GLU A 135 -12.24 -6.43 1.71
C GLU A 135 -11.65 -6.51 3.12
N ASN A 136 -10.36 -6.81 3.22
CA ASN A 136 -9.64 -6.89 4.47
C ASN A 136 -8.19 -6.45 4.25
N GLN A 137 -7.67 -5.67 5.21
CA GLN A 137 -6.27 -5.25 5.20
C GLN A 137 -5.68 -5.20 6.60
N LYS A 138 -4.41 -5.60 6.71
CA LYS A 138 -3.59 -5.44 7.90
C LYS A 138 -2.18 -5.05 7.51
N LEU A 139 -1.70 -3.94 8.06
CA LEU A 139 -0.33 -3.49 7.95
C LEU A 139 0.36 -3.59 9.30
N ILE A 140 1.46 -4.34 9.35
CA ILE A 140 2.31 -4.50 10.52
C ILE A 140 3.67 -3.88 10.21
N LEU A 141 4.17 -2.99 11.07
CA LEU A 141 5.44 -2.30 10.92
C LEU A 141 6.34 -2.53 12.15
N ASP A 142 7.66 -2.42 11.95
CA ASP A 142 8.65 -2.62 13.02
C ASP A 142 8.67 -1.49 14.05
N LYS A 143 8.29 -0.27 13.64
CA LYS A 143 8.14 0.89 14.53
C LYS A 143 7.10 1.87 14.01
N LYS A 144 6.72 2.81 14.86
CA LYS A 144 5.61 3.74 14.60
C LYS A 144 5.99 4.93 13.72
N ASN A 145 7.14 5.53 14.02
CA ASN A 145 7.60 6.77 13.41
C ASN A 145 8.89 6.49 12.64
N TYR A 146 9.00 7.11 11.48
CA TYR A 146 10.19 7.01 10.65
C TYR A 146 10.56 8.37 10.09
N GLN A 147 11.84 8.57 9.85
CA GLN A 147 12.42 9.73 9.18
C GLN A 147 13.04 9.33 7.85
N LYS A 148 13.24 10.29 6.95
CA LYS A 148 14.00 10.07 5.72
C LYS A 148 15.34 9.36 6.01
N GLY A 149 15.63 8.32 5.24
CA GLY A 149 16.80 7.46 5.43
C GLY A 149 16.60 6.29 6.40
N ASP A 150 15.51 6.24 7.17
CA ASP A 150 15.20 5.08 7.99
C ASP A 150 14.91 3.85 7.13
N SER A 151 15.28 2.68 7.66
CA SER A 151 14.78 1.42 7.14
C SER A 151 13.43 1.09 7.77
N ILE A 152 12.45 0.75 6.94
CA ILE A 152 11.17 0.19 7.34
C ILE A 152 11.21 -1.31 7.07
N TYR A 153 10.71 -2.08 8.04
CA TYR A 153 10.38 -3.49 7.86
C TYR A 153 8.92 -3.70 8.21
N GLY A 154 8.23 -4.51 7.42
CA GLY A 154 6.83 -4.74 7.66
C GLY A 154 6.30 -6.02 7.05
N LYS A 155 5.01 -6.24 7.31
CA LYS A 155 4.20 -7.33 6.78
C LYS A 155 2.84 -6.78 6.39
N ILE A 156 2.34 -7.19 5.23
CA ILE A 156 1.02 -6.82 4.75
C ILE A 156 0.17 -8.07 4.56
N ASN A 157 -1.09 -7.99 4.98
CA ASN A 157 -2.12 -8.97 4.68
C ASN A 157 -3.27 -8.26 3.98
N LEU A 158 -3.63 -8.70 2.77
CA LEU A 158 -4.76 -8.15 2.01
C LEU A 158 -5.65 -9.27 1.50
N LYS A 159 -6.96 -9.02 1.51
CA LYS A 159 -7.94 -9.73 0.70
C LYS A 159 -8.49 -8.76 -0.34
N ILE A 160 -8.27 -9.07 -1.60
CA ILE A 160 -8.60 -8.20 -2.73
C ILE A 160 -9.64 -8.88 -3.59
N GLN A 161 -10.72 -8.17 -3.90
CA GLN A 161 -11.65 -8.55 -4.95
C GLN A 161 -11.33 -7.74 -6.20
N GLU A 162 -10.99 -8.42 -7.28
CA GLU A 162 -10.81 -7.85 -8.61
C GLU A 162 -12.05 -8.15 -9.43
N SER A 163 -12.59 -7.14 -10.11
CA SER A 163 -13.71 -7.30 -11.03
C SER A 163 -13.33 -6.77 -12.41
N VAL A 164 -13.51 -7.61 -13.43
CA VAL A 164 -13.31 -7.26 -14.84
C VAL A 164 -14.59 -7.60 -15.58
N ASN A 165 -15.25 -6.58 -16.12
CA ASN A 165 -16.57 -6.71 -16.75
C ASN A 165 -17.61 -7.32 -15.78
N LYS A 166 -17.95 -8.61 -15.96
CA LYS A 166 -18.92 -9.37 -15.14
C LYS A 166 -18.29 -10.48 -14.31
N GLU A 167 -16.99 -10.66 -14.40
CA GLU A 167 -16.25 -11.69 -13.68
C GLU A 167 -15.56 -11.06 -12.47
N SER A 168 -15.52 -11.81 -11.36
CA SER A 168 -14.84 -11.39 -10.14
C SER A 168 -13.93 -12.48 -9.61
N SER A 169 -12.71 -12.10 -9.28
CA SER A 169 -11.70 -12.98 -8.66
C SER A 169 -11.29 -12.45 -7.29
N VAL A 170 -10.96 -13.35 -6.37
CA VAL A 170 -10.49 -12.99 -5.03
C VAL A 170 -9.05 -13.43 -4.86
N TYR A 171 -8.18 -12.49 -4.50
CA TYR A 171 -6.77 -12.72 -4.24
C TYR A 171 -6.47 -12.49 -2.76
N TYR A 172 -5.62 -13.36 -2.22
CA TYR A 172 -5.06 -13.22 -0.88
C TYR A 172 -3.58 -12.91 -1.01
N ILE A 173 -3.16 -11.82 -0.37
CA ILE A 173 -1.77 -11.40 -0.28
C ILE A 173 -1.34 -11.51 1.17
N ASP A 174 -0.28 -12.26 1.40
CA ASP A 174 0.44 -12.30 2.67
C ASP A 174 1.94 -12.22 2.36
N GLY A 175 2.59 -11.13 2.77
CA GLY A 175 4.01 -10.96 2.51
C GLY A 175 4.72 -9.95 3.41
N TYR A 176 6.00 -10.19 3.63
CA TYR A 176 6.96 -9.30 4.24
C TYR A 176 7.54 -8.32 3.23
N PHE A 177 7.98 -7.17 3.72
CA PHE A 177 8.70 -6.20 2.93
C PHE A 177 9.73 -5.44 3.75
N LYS A 178 10.69 -4.84 3.04
CA LYS A 178 11.63 -3.87 3.57
C LYS A 178 11.91 -2.78 2.54
N GLY A 179 12.25 -1.61 3.03
CA GLY A 179 12.72 -0.52 2.20
C GLY A 179 13.39 0.55 3.02
N LYS A 180 14.10 1.45 2.34
CA LYS A 180 14.62 2.69 2.94
C LYS A 180 13.72 3.83 2.50
N ILE A 181 13.43 4.76 3.41
CA ILE A 181 12.64 5.95 3.09
C ILE A 181 13.50 6.90 2.27
N ASN A 182 13.06 7.16 1.04
CA ASN A 182 13.66 8.17 0.16
C ASN A 182 12.96 9.52 0.29
#